data_AF-A0A3A8SEQ6-F1
#
_entry.id   AF-A0A3A8SEQ6-F1
#
_cell.length_a   1.000
_cell.length_b   1.000
_cell.length_c   1.000
_cell.angle_alpha   90.00
_cell.angle_beta   90.00
_cell.angle_gamma   90.00
#
_symmetry.space_group_name_H-M   'P 1'
#
loop_
_entity.id
_entity.type
_entity.pdbx_description
1 polymer ?
#
loop_
_entity_poly.entity_id
_entity_poly.type
_entity_poly.pdbx_seq_one_letter_code
_entity_poly.pdbx_strand_id
1 'polypeptide(L)'
;MSDARRAALHGAFKATGYVVRPHPLVGDRKHVLGVDGLHPELDAALTAHRFTTWAFLTAWNPHAHARPLRTNARLQQRLLALLEARGHPSVSAVGVAEDRRWFEESLFVPGLSRDEALRFGRLFDQEAVLWGAVGGAAELVMCREPAHS
;
A
#
# COMPACT_ATOMS: atom_id res chain seq x y z
N MET A 1 0.99 7.24 -21.13
CA MET A 1 0.87 5.76 -21.01
C MET A 1 -0.38 5.34 -21.79
N SER A 2 -0.30 4.30 -22.62
CA SER A 2 -1.47 3.82 -23.37
C SER A 2 -2.54 3.24 -22.45
N ASP A 3 -3.80 3.24 -22.88
CA ASP A 3 -4.92 2.69 -22.11
C ASP A 3 -4.75 1.20 -21.82
N ALA A 4 -4.23 0.44 -22.79
CA ALA A 4 -3.92 -0.98 -22.60
C ALA A 4 -2.92 -1.23 -21.47
N ARG A 5 -1.86 -0.40 -21.36
CA ARG A 5 -0.89 -0.51 -20.28
C ARG A 5 -1.49 -0.10 -18.94
N ARG A 6 -2.36 0.91 -18.92
CA ARG A 6 -3.08 1.33 -17.71
C ARG A 6 -4.02 0.24 -17.21
N ALA A 7 -4.78 -0.39 -18.11
CA ALA A 7 -5.68 -1.49 -17.78
C ALA A 7 -4.91 -2.71 -17.25
N ALA A 8 -3.78 -3.07 -17.88
CA ALA A 8 -2.93 -4.16 -17.42
C ALA A 8 -2.35 -3.89 -16.02
N LEU A 9 -1.86 -2.67 -15.75
CA LEU A 9 -1.36 -2.30 -14.42
C LEU A 9 -2.46 -2.35 -13.35
N HIS A 10 -3.65 -1.84 -13.66
CA HIS A 10 -4.79 -1.92 -12.75
C HIS A 10 -5.14 -3.39 -12.44
N GLY A 11 -5.21 -4.25 -13.47
CA GLY A 11 -5.42 -5.68 -13.29
C GLY A 11 -4.37 -6.33 -12.39
N ALA A 12 -3.08 -6.02 -12.60
CA ALA A 12 -1.99 -6.54 -11.79
C ALA A 12 -2.08 -6.09 -10.32
N PHE A 13 -2.44 -4.83 -10.05
CA PHE A 13 -2.64 -4.34 -8.69
C PHE A 13 -3.84 -5.02 -8.02
N LYS A 14 -4.95 -5.22 -8.73
CA LYS A 14 -6.11 -5.96 -8.20
C LYS A 14 -5.80 -7.41 -7.85
N ALA A 15 -4.94 -8.06 -8.63
CA ALA A 15 -4.52 -9.44 -8.38
C ALA A 15 -3.40 -9.57 -7.32
N THR A 16 -2.83 -8.45 -6.85
CA THR A 16 -1.73 -8.46 -5.88
C THR A 16 -2.23 -8.87 -4.49
N GLY A 17 -1.52 -9.80 -3.85
CA GLY A 17 -1.70 -10.11 -2.43
C GLY A 17 -0.90 -9.12 -1.58
N TYR A 18 -1.60 -8.29 -0.82
CA TYR A 18 -0.97 -7.28 0.04
C TYR A 18 -0.78 -7.84 1.45
N VAL A 19 0.42 -8.33 1.74
CA VAL A 19 0.69 -9.08 2.97
C VAL A 19 1.21 -8.17 4.07
N VAL A 20 0.46 -8.01 5.16
CA VAL A 20 0.89 -7.32 6.38
C VAL A 20 1.50 -8.34 7.34
N ARG A 21 2.70 -8.07 7.87
CA ARG A 21 3.36 -8.98 8.81
C ARG A 21 2.72 -8.91 10.20
N PRO A 22 2.85 -9.97 11.02
CA PRO A 22 2.46 -9.94 12.42
C PRO A 22 3.07 -8.74 13.16
N HIS A 23 2.23 -8.00 13.87
CA HIS A 23 2.62 -6.86 14.71
C HIS A 23 1.50 -6.53 15.72
N PRO A 24 1.80 -5.99 16.92
CA PRO A 24 0.76 -5.70 17.92
C PRO A 24 -0.35 -4.77 17.43
N LEU A 25 0.00 -3.79 16.58
CA LEU A 25 -0.98 -2.85 15.97
C LEU A 25 -2.00 -3.53 15.04
N VAL A 26 -1.73 -4.75 14.58
CA VAL A 26 -2.60 -5.53 13.70
C VAL A 26 -2.97 -6.89 14.32
N GLY A 27 -2.87 -7.01 15.64
CA GLY A 27 -3.30 -8.20 16.38
C GLY A 27 -2.33 -9.39 16.30
N ASP A 28 -1.02 -9.12 16.20
CA ASP A 28 0.06 -10.12 16.26
C ASP A 28 -0.09 -11.28 15.27
N ARG A 29 -0.72 -11.02 14.12
CA ARG A 29 -0.92 -12.01 13.07
C ARG A 29 -0.71 -11.43 11.68
N LYS A 30 -0.43 -12.33 10.74
CA LYS A 30 -0.29 -12.00 9.32
C LYS A 30 -1.68 -11.75 8.73
N HIS A 31 -1.81 -10.69 7.94
CA HIS A 31 -2.99 -10.42 7.12
C HIS A 31 -2.62 -10.46 5.64
N VAL A 32 -3.54 -10.94 4.80
CA VAL A 32 -3.45 -10.83 3.34
C VAL A 32 -4.63 -10.01 2.88
N LEU A 33 -4.36 -8.79 2.42
CA LEU A 33 -5.37 -7.88 1.93
C LEU A 33 -5.51 -8.05 0.42
N GLY A 34 -6.73 -7.90 -0.06
CA GLY A 34 -7.08 -7.91 -1.48
C GLY A 34 -7.94 -6.69 -1.78
N VAL A 35 -7.79 -6.15 -2.97
CA VAL A 35 -8.63 -5.04 -3.45
C VAL A 35 -10.08 -5.47 -3.45
N ASP A 36 -10.98 -4.55 -3.08
CA ASP A 36 -12.42 -4.76 -2.93
C ASP A 36 -12.81 -5.76 -1.82
N GLY A 37 -11.84 -6.26 -1.03
CA GLY A 37 -12.07 -7.20 0.07
C GLY A 37 -12.27 -6.52 1.42
N LEU A 38 -13.02 -7.17 2.31
CA LEU A 38 -13.15 -6.82 3.73
C LEU A 38 -12.13 -7.58 4.58
N HIS A 39 -11.71 -6.99 5.70
CA HIS A 39 -10.68 -7.56 6.58
C HIS A 39 -11.10 -7.50 8.06
N PRO A 40 -12.16 -8.20 8.47
CA PRO A 40 -12.78 -8.02 9.79
C PRO A 40 -11.82 -8.26 10.98
N GLU A 41 -10.86 -9.17 10.83
CA GLU A 41 -9.86 -9.43 11.87
C GLU A 41 -8.84 -8.28 11.98
N LEU A 42 -8.43 -7.70 10.87
CA LEU A 42 -7.59 -6.50 10.85
C LEU A 42 -8.38 -5.31 11.43
N ASP A 43 -9.62 -5.15 11.02
CA ASP A 43 -10.52 -4.09 11.48
C ASP A 43 -10.72 -4.13 12.99
N ALA A 44 -10.92 -5.32 13.56
CA ALA A 44 -11.03 -5.50 15.01
C ALA A 44 -9.74 -5.06 15.73
N ALA A 45 -8.56 -5.45 15.20
CA ALA A 45 -7.28 -5.04 15.77
C ALA A 45 -7.06 -3.52 15.68
N LEU A 46 -7.34 -2.91 14.52
CA LEU A 46 -7.23 -1.48 14.33
C LEU A 46 -8.17 -0.70 15.25
N THR A 47 -9.41 -1.18 15.41
CA THR A 47 -10.41 -0.59 16.31
C THR A 47 -9.94 -0.62 17.76
N ALA A 48 -9.31 -1.72 18.21
CA ALA A 48 -8.74 -1.82 19.55
C ALA A 48 -7.65 -0.76 19.81
N HIS A 49 -6.92 -0.35 18.76
CA HIS A 49 -5.94 0.73 18.79
C HIS A 49 -6.50 2.10 18.38
N ARG A 50 -7.82 2.22 18.21
CA ARG A 50 -8.56 3.45 17.85
C ARG A 50 -8.24 4.02 16.47
N PHE A 51 -7.71 3.21 15.56
CA PHE A 51 -7.60 3.59 14.15
C PHE A 51 -8.90 3.33 13.42
N THR A 52 -9.25 4.22 12.49
CA THR A 52 -10.46 4.12 11.66
C THR A 52 -10.15 4.02 10.17
N THR A 53 -8.90 4.25 9.78
CA THR A 53 -8.41 4.14 8.39
C THR A 53 -7.03 3.52 8.37
N TRP A 54 -6.55 3.15 7.19
CA TRP A 54 -5.20 2.65 6.97
C TRP A 54 -4.79 2.80 5.51
N ALA A 55 -3.49 2.76 5.25
CA ALA A 55 -2.94 2.69 3.90
C ALA A 55 -1.84 1.63 3.77
N PHE A 56 -1.70 1.06 2.58
CA PHE A 56 -0.58 0.23 2.19
C PHE A 56 0.25 0.99 1.16
N LEU A 57 1.51 1.23 1.49
CA LEU A 57 2.43 2.07 0.73
C LEU A 57 3.69 1.30 0.35
N THR A 58 4.22 1.57 -0.83
CA THR A 58 5.57 1.18 -1.22
C THR A 58 6.25 2.34 -1.93
N ALA A 59 7.58 2.36 -1.88
CA ALA A 59 8.41 3.23 -2.71
C ALA A 59 9.22 2.44 -3.75
N TRP A 60 8.92 1.15 -3.90
CA TRP A 60 9.53 0.32 -4.93
C TRP A 60 8.95 0.66 -6.30
N ASN A 61 9.76 0.41 -7.34
CA ASN A 61 9.38 0.49 -8.74
C ASN A 61 8.54 1.74 -9.11
N PRO A 62 9.01 2.98 -8.82
CA PRO A 62 8.35 4.21 -9.24
C PRO A 62 7.84 4.16 -10.68
N HIS A 63 6.64 4.68 -10.91
CA HIS A 63 5.91 4.64 -12.18
C HIS A 63 5.61 3.22 -12.69
N ALA A 64 5.60 2.23 -11.80
CA ALA A 64 5.55 0.81 -12.13
C ALA A 64 6.67 0.38 -13.10
N HIS A 65 7.86 0.96 -12.92
CA HIS A 65 9.08 0.59 -13.66
C HIS A 65 10.05 -0.11 -12.73
N ALA A 66 10.44 -1.34 -13.07
CA ALA A 66 11.43 -2.10 -12.31
C ALA A 66 12.72 -1.29 -12.10
N ARG A 67 13.18 -1.22 -10.84
CA ARG A 67 14.44 -0.55 -10.48
C ARG A 67 15.42 -1.55 -9.87
N PRO A 68 16.73 -1.25 -9.88
CA PRO A 68 17.70 -2.05 -9.15
C PRO A 68 17.35 -2.13 -7.66
N LEU A 69 17.54 -3.30 -7.05
CA LEU A 69 17.20 -3.57 -5.64
C LEU A 69 17.76 -2.52 -4.68
N ARG A 70 19.02 -2.08 -4.87
CA ARG A 70 19.63 -1.03 -4.04
C ARG A 70 18.91 0.32 -4.14
N THR A 71 18.36 0.65 -5.31
CA THR A 71 17.57 1.88 -5.49
C THR A 71 16.23 1.77 -4.76
N ASN A 72 15.54 0.63 -4.93
CA ASN A 72 14.29 0.36 -4.23
C ASN A 72 14.45 0.38 -2.71
N ALA A 73 15.48 -0.30 -2.18
CA ALA A 73 15.79 -0.29 -0.75
C ALA A 73 16.02 1.14 -0.21
N ARG A 74 16.77 1.98 -0.94
CA ARG A 74 17.01 3.38 -0.55
C ARG A 74 15.71 4.21 -0.54
N LEU A 75 14.84 4.01 -1.53
CA LEU A 75 13.55 4.71 -1.58
C LEU A 75 12.62 4.25 -0.46
N GLN A 76 12.59 2.95 -0.17
CA GLN A 76 11.80 2.37 0.92
C GLN A 76 12.23 2.91 2.28
N GLN A 77 13.54 3.00 2.53
CA GLN A 77 14.08 3.61 3.75
C GLN A 77 13.70 5.09 3.88
N ARG A 78 13.66 5.83 2.77
CA ARG A 78 13.19 7.23 2.77
C ARG A 78 11.70 7.34 3.09
N LEU A 79 10.87 6.42 2.57
CA LEU A 79 9.45 6.37 2.91
C LEU A 79 9.25 6.09 4.40
N LEU A 80 9.95 5.10 4.95
CA LEU A 80 9.91 4.77 6.38
C LEU A 80 10.31 5.99 7.25
N ALA A 81 11.47 6.58 6.98
CA ALA A 81 11.96 7.73 7.73
C ALA A 81 11.00 8.94 7.66
N LEU A 82 10.33 9.15 6.52
CA LEU A 82 9.36 10.22 6.38
C LEU A 82 8.06 9.96 7.15
N LEU A 83 7.60 8.71 7.19
CA LEU A 83 6.44 8.32 8.02
C LEU A 83 6.76 8.54 9.51
N GLU A 84 7.92 8.06 9.97
CA GLU A 84 8.39 8.26 11.34
C GLU A 84 8.50 9.73 11.71
N ALA A 85 9.13 10.55 10.85
CA ALA A 85 9.27 12.00 11.07
C ALA A 85 7.92 12.74 11.11
N ARG A 86 6.86 12.17 10.53
CA ARG A 86 5.49 12.71 10.57
C ARG A 86 4.63 12.09 11.67
N GLY A 87 5.19 11.22 12.51
CA GLY A 87 4.48 10.57 13.61
C GLY A 87 3.53 9.45 13.18
N HIS A 88 3.68 8.93 11.95
CA HIS A 88 2.85 7.85 11.43
C HIS A 88 3.46 6.50 11.78
N PRO A 89 2.79 5.65 12.59
CA PRO A 89 3.27 4.30 12.85
C PRO A 89 3.19 3.47 11.58
N SER A 90 4.13 2.55 11.38
CA SER A 90 4.10 1.64 10.24
C SER A 90 4.44 0.21 10.64
N VAL A 91 3.83 -0.73 9.93
CA VAL A 91 4.03 -2.17 10.07
C VAL A 91 4.66 -2.69 8.78
N SER A 92 5.66 -3.54 8.92
CA SER A 92 6.33 -4.14 7.78
C SER A 92 5.36 -4.98 6.94
N ALA A 93 5.41 -4.80 5.63
CA ALA A 93 4.51 -5.46 4.69
C ALA A 93 5.22 -5.82 3.39
N VAL A 94 4.54 -6.59 2.53
CA VAL A 94 5.04 -6.97 1.22
C VAL A 94 3.90 -7.12 0.22
N GLY A 95 4.00 -6.45 -0.93
CA GLY A 95 3.14 -6.71 -2.08
C GLY A 95 3.66 -7.94 -2.80
N VAL A 96 2.80 -8.92 -3.07
CA VAL A 96 3.17 -10.18 -3.73
C VAL A 96 2.34 -10.34 -4.99
N ALA A 97 3.01 -10.50 -6.13
CA ALA A 97 2.37 -10.82 -7.39
C ALA A 97 1.50 -12.07 -7.27
N GLU A 98 0.42 -12.14 -8.03
CA GLU A 98 -0.46 -13.33 -8.09
C GLU A 98 0.34 -14.61 -8.41
N ASP A 99 1.26 -14.53 -9.38
CA ASP A 99 2.13 -15.63 -9.80
C ASP A 99 3.35 -15.86 -8.87
N ARG A 100 3.47 -15.04 -7.81
CA ARG A 100 4.56 -15.02 -6.82
C ARG A 100 5.96 -14.85 -7.41
N ARG A 101 6.08 -14.40 -8.66
CA ARG A 101 7.39 -14.22 -9.31
C ARG A 101 8.13 -12.97 -8.86
N TRP A 102 7.41 -12.00 -8.30
CA TRP A 102 7.99 -10.79 -7.74
C TRP A 102 7.31 -10.40 -6.43
N PHE A 103 8.06 -9.68 -5.61
CA PHE A 103 7.59 -9.09 -4.37
C PHE A 103 8.15 -7.67 -4.23
N GLU A 104 7.40 -6.81 -3.54
CA GLU A 104 7.78 -5.43 -3.24
C GLU A 104 7.71 -5.18 -1.75
N GLU A 105 8.84 -4.80 -1.13
CA GLU A 105 8.79 -4.34 0.25
C GLU A 105 7.85 -3.15 0.38
N SER A 106 7.06 -3.18 1.44
CA SER A 106 5.96 -2.25 1.63
C SER A 106 5.78 -1.94 3.10
N LEU A 107 4.94 -0.96 3.39
CA LEU A 107 4.56 -0.54 4.73
C LEU A 107 3.04 -0.44 4.81
N PHE A 108 2.49 -1.02 5.86
CA PHE A 108 1.11 -0.81 6.26
C PHE A 108 1.07 0.28 7.33
N VAL A 109 0.25 1.30 7.14
CA VAL A 109 0.22 2.53 7.94
C VAL A 109 -1.18 2.74 8.51
N PRO A 110 -1.43 2.33 9.77
CA PRO A 110 -2.69 2.61 10.47
C PRO A 110 -2.93 4.12 10.62
N GLY A 111 -4.19 4.54 10.55
CA GLY A 111 -4.62 5.92 10.77
C GLY A 111 -4.34 6.89 9.63
N LEU A 112 -3.71 6.43 8.53
CA LEU A 112 -3.41 7.31 7.41
C LEU A 112 -4.69 7.68 6.65
N SER A 113 -4.92 8.98 6.48
CA SER A 113 -6.05 9.46 5.68
C SER A 113 -5.85 9.16 4.18
N ARG A 114 -6.95 9.09 3.42
CA ARG A 114 -6.91 8.85 1.98
C ARG A 114 -6.06 9.89 1.24
N ASP A 115 -6.19 11.16 1.63
CA ASP A 115 -5.44 12.25 1.04
C ASP A 115 -3.94 12.20 1.37
N GLU A 116 -3.58 11.77 2.58
CA GLU A 116 -2.18 11.53 2.94
C GLU A 116 -1.59 10.36 2.18
N ALA A 117 -2.33 9.25 2.07
CA ALA A 117 -1.91 8.08 1.28
C ALA A 117 -1.59 8.50 -0.17
N LEU A 118 -2.48 9.30 -0.78
CA LEU A 118 -2.27 9.89 -2.10
C LEU A 118 -1.05 10.82 -2.17
N ARG A 119 -0.81 11.66 -1.15
CA ARG A 119 0.39 12.52 -1.09
C ARG A 119 1.66 11.70 -1.03
N PHE A 120 1.71 10.66 -0.20
CA PHE A 120 2.86 9.74 -0.13
C PHE A 120 3.05 9.00 -1.45
N GLY A 121 1.99 8.42 -2.01
CA GLY A 121 2.07 7.72 -3.29
C GLY A 121 2.62 8.60 -4.40
N ARG A 122 2.14 9.84 -4.53
CA ARG A 122 2.68 10.83 -5.49
C ARG A 122 4.13 11.21 -5.21
N LEU A 123 4.50 11.41 -3.94
CA LEU A 123 5.87 11.77 -3.55
C LEU A 123 6.90 10.69 -3.93
N PHE A 124 6.48 9.42 -3.88
CA PHE A 124 7.29 8.27 -4.29
C PHE A 124 6.94 7.75 -5.68
N ASP A 125 6.28 8.59 -6.49
CA ASP A 125 6.04 8.34 -7.91
C ASP A 125 5.26 7.05 -8.20
N GLN A 126 4.46 6.58 -7.22
CA GLN A 126 3.63 5.39 -7.33
C GLN A 126 2.45 5.64 -8.27
N GLU A 127 1.99 4.57 -8.92
CA GLU A 127 0.78 4.63 -9.76
C GLU A 127 -0.50 4.57 -8.90
N ALA A 128 -0.48 3.81 -7.81
CA ALA A 128 -1.59 3.64 -6.90
C ALA A 128 -1.11 3.32 -5.48
N VAL A 129 -2.01 3.48 -4.52
CA VAL A 129 -1.88 3.00 -3.14
C VAL A 129 -3.11 2.17 -2.78
N LEU A 130 -2.98 1.21 -1.87
CA LEU A 130 -4.17 0.58 -1.27
C LEU A 130 -4.56 1.38 -0.03
N TRP A 131 -5.85 1.64 0.14
CA TRP A 131 -6.37 2.37 1.29
C TRP A 131 -7.67 1.72 1.77
N GLY A 132 -7.99 1.82 3.05
CA GLY A 132 -9.27 1.36 3.56
C GLY A 132 -9.70 2.10 4.81
N ALA A 133 -11.02 2.19 4.99
CA ALA A 133 -11.63 2.49 6.28
C ALA A 133 -11.92 1.18 7.01
N VAL A 134 -11.85 1.20 8.35
CA VAL A 134 -12.26 0.07 9.19
C VAL A 134 -13.71 -0.29 8.89
N GLY A 135 -13.98 -1.57 8.61
CA GLY A 135 -15.29 -2.08 8.21
C GLY A 135 -15.66 -1.79 6.74
N GLY A 136 -14.80 -1.11 5.99
CA GLY A 136 -14.93 -0.86 4.56
C GLY A 136 -14.08 -1.81 3.73
N ALA A 137 -14.38 -1.90 2.44
CA ALA A 137 -13.56 -2.63 1.50
C ALA A 137 -12.24 -1.89 1.22
N ALA A 138 -11.16 -2.62 0.98
CA ALA A 138 -9.90 -2.02 0.55
C ALA A 138 -10.01 -1.44 -0.87
N GLU A 139 -9.72 -0.17 -1.02
CA GLU A 139 -9.77 0.57 -2.28
C GLU A 139 -8.37 0.72 -2.88
N LEU A 140 -8.26 0.44 -4.18
CA LEU A 140 -7.09 0.85 -4.95
C LEU A 140 -7.27 2.31 -5.38
N VAL A 141 -6.47 3.21 -4.82
CA VAL A 141 -6.56 4.65 -5.06
C VAL A 141 -5.45 5.09 -6.00
N MET A 142 -5.82 5.55 -7.21
CA MET A 142 -4.86 5.99 -8.21
C MET A 142 -4.20 7.31 -7.81
N CYS A 143 -2.87 7.35 -7.81
CA CYS A 143 -2.09 8.54 -7.41
C CYS A 143 -2.08 9.63 -8.47
N ARG A 144 -2.33 9.23 -9.73
CA ARG A 144 -2.44 10.09 -10.89
C ARG A 144 -3.88 10.08 -11.36
N GLU A 145 -4.42 11.26 -11.64
CA GLU A 145 -5.69 11.35 -12.35
C GLU A 145 -5.55 10.72 -13.74
N PRO A 146 -6.58 10.05 -14.26
CA PRO A 146 -6.59 9.73 -15.68
C PRO A 146 -6.39 11.03 -16.45
N ALA A 147 -5.41 11.04 -17.36
CA ALA A 147 -5.26 12.17 -18.28
C ALA A 147 -6.63 12.41 -18.95
N HIS A 148 -7.23 13.57 -18.69
CA HIS A 148 -8.39 14.02 -19.43
C HIS A 148 -7.90 14.27 -20.86
N SER A 149 -8.26 13.37 -21.77
CA SER A 149 -8.15 13.61 -23.21
C SER A 149 -9.23 14.57 -23.65
#